data_AF-A0A954G6U1-F1
#
_entry.id   AF-A0A954G6U1-F1
#
_cell.length_a   1.000
_cell.length_b   1.000
_cell.length_c   1.000
_cell.angle_alpha   90.00
_cell.angle_beta   90.00
_cell.angle_gamma   90.00
#
_symmetry.space_group_name_H-M   'P 1'
#
loop_
_entity.id
_entity.type
_entity.pdbx_description
1 polymer ?
#
loop_
_entity_poly.entity_id
_entity_poly.type
_entity_poly.pdbx_seq_one_letter_code
_entity_poly.pdbx_strand_id
1 'polypeptide(L)'
;MLIPSYYIRFCSLSFLILFFSCFNPCQAAPDGDAIIRGKAGHSEIVITTTNRLAGAIHSLTWNGREFIDSFDHGRQLQSAASFDCGRPGAFWAECFNPTEAGSRSDGAGATSTSRLLRLQARGNELSTTTRMAFWLTPGQKSADRPALNTSVLSDHQISKQVRIGYQDLDQVLDYRVTFTIPKGERHNYAQFEALTGYMPAEFEQFWKLNPQTGMLQPLDDGPGEQKDPVILSTKDGAYAMGVFSPDQPSPGFEQAGYGRFRFPAAKVVKWNCVFRVRNPEGVAAGDYSFQMFVAIGTRDDVKQDLLTLMKLKQSNQLRSR
;
A
#
# COMPACT_ATOMS: atom_id res chain seq x y z
N MET A 1 17.63 89.58 -21.59
CA MET A 1 17.30 88.22 -22.07
C MET A 1 17.49 87.28 -20.89
N LEU A 2 16.46 86.49 -20.54
CA LEU A 2 16.38 85.43 -19.49
C LEU A 2 16.25 85.95 -18.03
N ILE A 3 15.05 86.14 -17.47
CA ILE A 3 14.06 85.20 -16.83
C ILE A 3 14.58 84.54 -15.53
N PRO A 4 13.86 84.66 -14.39
CA PRO A 4 14.30 84.20 -13.07
C PRO A 4 13.97 82.71 -12.83
N SER A 5 14.85 81.99 -12.13
CA SER A 5 14.61 80.59 -11.74
C SER A 5 14.04 80.49 -10.32
N TYR A 6 12.91 79.81 -10.23
CA TYR A 6 12.10 79.55 -9.05
C TYR A 6 12.73 78.50 -8.13
N TYR A 7 12.64 78.75 -6.83
CA TYR A 7 12.77 77.74 -5.76
C TYR A 7 11.52 76.85 -5.72
N ILE A 8 11.69 75.53 -5.83
CA ILE A 8 10.65 74.55 -5.52
C ILE A 8 11.22 73.54 -4.51
N ARG A 9 10.58 73.50 -3.33
CA ARG A 9 10.75 72.47 -2.30
C ARG A 9 10.18 71.14 -2.81
N PHE A 10 10.93 70.05 -2.67
CA PHE A 10 10.36 68.71 -2.74
C PHE A 10 10.55 67.99 -1.40
N CYS A 11 9.42 67.62 -0.80
CA CYS A 11 9.29 66.78 0.38
C CYS A 11 9.90 65.40 0.11
N SER A 12 10.79 64.96 1.00
CA SER A 12 11.29 63.59 1.03
C SER A 12 10.22 62.68 1.63
N LEU A 13 9.49 61.96 0.78
CA LEU A 13 8.57 60.89 1.19
C LEU A 13 9.41 59.63 1.45
N SER A 14 9.64 59.29 2.72
CA SER A 14 10.30 58.04 3.10
C SER A 14 9.38 56.84 2.76
N PHE A 15 9.72 56.10 1.71
CA PHE A 15 9.12 54.79 1.42
C PHE A 15 9.62 53.77 2.44
N LEU A 16 8.75 53.37 3.36
CA LEU A 16 8.97 52.24 4.26
C LEU A 16 8.78 50.94 3.45
N ILE A 17 9.87 50.33 2.98
CA ILE A 17 9.84 49.01 2.37
C ILE A 17 9.66 47.97 3.49
N LEU A 18 8.42 47.54 3.71
CA LEU A 18 8.11 46.36 4.53
C LEU A 18 8.60 45.11 3.78
N PHE A 19 9.78 44.64 4.14
CA PHE A 19 10.22 43.28 3.83
C PHE A 19 9.29 42.29 4.57
N PHE A 20 8.23 41.84 3.89
CA PHE A 20 7.53 40.62 4.29
C PHE A 20 8.49 39.45 4.05
N SER A 21 9.26 39.10 5.07
CA SER A 21 9.90 37.80 5.14
C SER A 21 8.81 36.74 5.12
N CYS A 22 8.62 36.09 3.98
CA CYS A 22 7.83 34.87 3.87
C CYS A 22 8.49 33.79 4.72
N PHE A 23 8.17 33.76 6.02
CA PHE A 23 8.30 32.56 6.82
C PHE A 23 7.37 31.53 6.20
N ASN A 24 7.91 30.65 5.35
CA ASN A 24 7.26 29.38 5.08
C ASN A 24 7.34 28.60 6.40
N PRO A 25 6.22 28.40 7.14
CA PRO A 25 6.26 27.47 8.25
C PRO A 25 6.70 26.12 7.69
N CYS A 26 7.77 25.57 8.26
CA CYS A 26 8.11 24.17 8.05
C CYS A 26 6.87 23.38 8.49
N GLN A 27 6.09 22.89 7.52
CA GLN A 27 4.85 22.17 7.80
C GLN A 27 5.22 20.95 8.64
N ALA A 28 4.70 20.89 9.87
CA ALA A 28 4.91 19.74 10.74
C ALA A 28 4.45 18.46 10.00
N ALA A 29 5.14 17.35 10.26
CA ALA A 29 4.71 16.07 9.72
C ALA A 29 3.24 15.82 10.11
N PRO A 30 2.41 15.28 9.19
CA PRO A 30 1.04 14.94 9.52
C PRO A 30 0.99 13.95 10.69
N ASP A 31 -0.04 14.06 11.51
CA ASP A 31 -0.36 13.03 12.50
C ASP A 31 -0.81 11.75 11.78
N GLY A 32 -0.12 10.65 12.07
CA GLY A 32 -0.39 9.31 11.53
C GLY A 32 -1.43 8.52 12.31
N ASP A 33 -1.82 8.98 13.51
CA ASP A 33 -2.83 8.31 14.33
C ASP A 33 -4.23 8.63 13.77
N ALA A 34 -4.93 7.61 13.27
CA ALA A 34 -6.28 7.76 12.75
C ALA A 34 -7.08 6.46 12.86
N ILE A 35 -8.41 6.61 12.92
CA ILE A 35 -9.37 5.50 12.97
C ILE A 35 -10.47 5.77 11.96
N ILE A 36 -10.80 4.77 11.15
CA ILE A 36 -12.03 4.75 10.32
C ILE A 36 -12.86 3.52 10.68
N ARG A 37 -14.18 3.63 10.53
CA ARG A 37 -15.14 2.61 10.95
C ARG A 37 -16.27 2.51 9.94
N GLY A 38 -16.77 1.31 9.72
CA GLY A 38 -17.94 1.07 8.86
C GLY A 38 -18.70 -0.17 9.31
N LYS A 39 -20.03 -0.13 9.17
CA LYS A 39 -20.87 -1.32 9.39
C LYS A 39 -20.42 -2.43 8.45
N ALA A 40 -20.39 -3.66 8.96
CA ALA A 40 -19.96 -4.84 8.23
C ALA A 40 -20.69 -6.09 8.79
N GLY A 41 -21.75 -6.52 8.13
CA GLY A 41 -22.62 -7.60 8.58
C GLY A 41 -23.32 -7.26 9.91
N HIS A 42 -23.18 -8.14 10.90
CA HIS A 42 -23.69 -7.95 12.26
C HIS A 42 -22.77 -7.13 13.17
N SER A 43 -21.62 -6.68 12.67
CA SER A 43 -20.61 -5.96 13.43
C SER A 43 -20.14 -4.71 12.65
N GLU A 44 -18.92 -4.26 12.96
CA GLU A 44 -18.22 -3.20 12.25
C GLU A 44 -16.79 -3.63 11.92
N ILE A 45 -16.29 -3.13 10.80
CA ILE A 45 -14.86 -3.11 10.53
C ILE A 45 -14.31 -1.81 11.11
N VAL A 46 -13.20 -1.92 11.84
CA VAL A 46 -12.42 -0.78 12.37
C VAL A 46 -11.01 -0.89 11.83
N ILE A 47 -10.53 0.18 11.21
CA ILE A 47 -9.16 0.27 10.70
C ILE A 47 -8.45 1.38 11.47
N THR A 48 -7.24 1.08 11.94
CA THR A 48 -6.40 2.03 12.66
C THR A 48 -5.05 2.20 11.96
N THR A 49 -4.60 3.45 11.80
CA THR A 49 -3.22 3.80 11.45
C THR A 49 -2.53 4.41 12.66
N THR A 50 -1.20 4.41 12.67
CA THR A 50 -0.42 5.03 13.74
C THR A 50 0.75 5.85 13.21
N ASN A 51 1.19 6.82 14.01
CA ASN A 51 2.43 7.59 13.79
C ASN A 51 3.66 6.70 13.57
N ARG A 52 3.67 5.54 14.22
CA ARG A 52 4.74 4.55 14.09
C ARG A 52 4.93 4.06 12.65
N LEU A 53 3.88 3.94 11.85
CA LEU A 53 3.87 3.16 10.61
C LEU A 53 3.63 4.00 9.35
N ALA A 54 3.90 5.31 9.42
CA ALA A 54 3.87 6.22 8.28
C ALA A 54 2.61 6.12 7.39
N GLY A 55 1.44 5.86 7.98
CA GLY A 55 0.16 5.73 7.28
C GLY A 55 -0.19 4.33 6.77
N ALA A 56 0.68 3.31 6.94
CA ALA A 56 0.29 1.91 6.77
C ALA A 56 -0.77 1.50 7.80
N ILE A 57 -1.62 0.53 7.45
CA ILE A 57 -2.69 0.09 8.34
C ILE A 57 -2.09 -0.79 9.44
N HIS A 58 -2.18 -0.29 10.67
CA HIS A 58 -1.68 -0.96 11.86
C HIS A 58 -2.59 -2.11 12.28
N SER A 59 -3.91 -1.85 12.34
CA SER A 59 -4.90 -2.79 12.87
C SER A 59 -6.13 -2.80 11.97
N LEU A 60 -6.73 -3.98 11.82
CA LEU A 60 -8.02 -4.20 11.19
C LEU A 60 -8.80 -5.18 12.07
N THR A 61 -9.88 -4.69 12.69
CA THR A 61 -10.74 -5.56 13.51
C THR A 61 -12.13 -5.71 12.93
N TRP A 62 -12.70 -6.90 13.07
CA TRP A 62 -14.13 -7.16 12.83
C TRP A 62 -14.65 -8.15 13.86
N ASN A 63 -15.86 -7.92 14.39
CA ASN A 63 -16.48 -8.78 15.41
C ASN A 63 -15.56 -9.06 16.62
N GLY A 64 -14.83 -8.02 17.06
CA GLY A 64 -13.90 -8.08 18.19
C GLY A 64 -12.58 -8.82 17.93
N ARG A 65 -12.33 -9.29 16.71
CA ARG A 65 -11.12 -10.04 16.33
C ARG A 65 -10.16 -9.16 15.55
N GLU A 66 -8.88 -9.17 15.92
CA GLU A 66 -7.79 -8.58 15.14
C GLU A 66 -7.36 -9.49 13.98
N PHE A 67 -7.16 -8.88 12.81
CA PHE A 67 -6.75 -9.56 11.58
C PHE A 67 -5.28 -9.28 11.23
N ILE A 68 -4.64 -8.25 11.79
CA ILE A 68 -3.27 -7.85 11.44
C ILE A 68 -2.29 -8.12 12.59
N ASP A 69 -1.23 -8.88 12.32
CA ASP A 69 -0.10 -9.07 13.26
C ASP A 69 0.93 -7.94 13.14
N SER A 70 0.61 -6.76 13.66
CA SER A 70 1.38 -5.53 13.46
C SER A 70 2.62 -5.37 14.36
N PHE A 71 3.37 -6.45 14.57
CA PHE A 71 4.48 -6.48 15.53
C PHE A 71 5.69 -5.63 15.12
N ASP A 72 6.10 -5.65 13.86
CA ASP A 72 7.22 -4.86 13.29
C ASP A 72 6.82 -4.19 11.98
N HIS A 73 7.69 -3.34 11.41
CA HIS A 73 7.45 -2.60 10.16
C HIS A 73 7.33 -3.48 8.89
N GLY A 74 7.44 -4.80 9.02
CA GLY A 74 7.24 -5.76 7.94
C GLY A 74 5.85 -6.39 7.90
N ARG A 75 4.99 -6.17 8.91
CA ARG A 75 3.79 -6.99 9.15
C ARG A 75 2.47 -6.22 9.26
N GLN A 76 2.30 -5.21 8.41
CA GLN A 76 1.07 -4.41 8.33
C GLN A 76 0.15 -4.91 7.21
N LEU A 77 -1.07 -4.35 7.15
CA LEU A 77 -1.80 -4.28 5.88
C LEU A 77 -1.21 -3.10 5.09
N GLN A 78 -0.27 -3.41 4.19
CA GLN A 78 0.59 -2.42 3.55
C GLN A 78 0.96 -2.79 2.11
N SER A 79 1.69 -1.87 1.47
CA SER A 79 2.15 -2.01 0.10
C SER A 79 3.67 -1.87 0.00
N ALA A 80 4.25 -2.51 -1.02
CA ALA A 80 5.68 -2.41 -1.33
C ALA A 80 5.93 -2.50 -2.85
N ALA A 81 7.05 -1.95 -3.31
CA ALA A 81 7.51 -2.09 -4.68
C ALA A 81 8.94 -2.61 -4.71
N SER A 82 9.34 -3.28 -5.78
CA SER A 82 10.68 -3.83 -5.95
C SER A 82 11.14 -3.66 -7.39
N PHE A 83 12.39 -3.27 -7.57
CA PHE A 83 12.93 -2.95 -8.90
C PHE A 83 14.29 -3.60 -9.15
N ASP A 84 14.60 -3.84 -10.42
CA ASP A 84 15.88 -4.43 -10.84
C ASP A 84 17.02 -3.40 -11.00
N CYS A 85 16.73 -2.11 -10.85
CA CYS A 85 17.68 -1.01 -11.13
C CYS A 85 18.33 -1.09 -12.52
N GLY A 86 17.67 -1.73 -13.48
CA GLY A 86 18.21 -1.99 -14.81
C GLY A 86 19.48 -2.86 -14.80
N ARG A 87 19.78 -3.53 -13.67
CA ARG A 87 20.96 -4.37 -13.52
C ARG A 87 20.70 -5.74 -14.14
N PRO A 88 21.72 -6.33 -14.80
CA PRO A 88 21.62 -7.71 -15.27
C PRO A 88 21.63 -8.69 -14.09
N GLY A 89 21.16 -9.91 -14.34
CA GLY A 89 21.18 -11.00 -13.36
C GLY A 89 19.80 -11.33 -12.80
N ALA A 90 19.80 -12.24 -11.82
CA ALA A 90 18.56 -12.71 -11.21
C ALA A 90 17.94 -11.60 -10.34
N PHE A 91 16.68 -11.27 -10.61
CA PHE A 91 15.90 -10.36 -9.80
C PHE A 91 15.78 -10.87 -8.35
N TRP A 92 15.89 -9.97 -7.38
CA TRP A 92 15.64 -10.24 -5.97
C TRP A 92 14.88 -9.07 -5.37
N ALA A 93 13.65 -9.33 -4.89
CA ALA A 93 12.71 -8.27 -4.53
C ALA A 93 13.29 -7.30 -3.49
N GLU A 94 13.92 -7.82 -2.44
CA GLU A 94 14.40 -7.02 -1.31
C GLU A 94 15.65 -6.17 -1.59
N CYS A 95 16.34 -6.37 -2.72
CA CYS A 95 17.56 -5.67 -3.06
C CYS A 95 17.34 -4.17 -3.34
N PHE A 96 16.20 -3.79 -3.92
CA PHE A 96 15.80 -2.39 -4.10
C PHE A 96 14.29 -2.30 -3.91
N ASN A 97 13.89 -2.15 -2.65
CA ASN A 97 12.52 -2.41 -2.21
C ASN A 97 11.96 -1.25 -1.39
N PRO A 98 11.35 -0.24 -2.03
CA PRO A 98 10.54 0.74 -1.31
C PRO A 98 9.36 0.07 -0.58
N THR A 99 9.20 0.33 0.71
CA THR A 99 8.16 -0.22 1.60
C THR A 99 7.37 0.89 2.29
N GLU A 100 6.05 0.73 2.40
CA GLU A 100 5.16 1.76 2.92
C GLU A 100 5.38 2.00 4.42
N ALA A 101 5.29 0.96 5.24
CA ALA A 101 5.28 1.11 6.70
C ALA A 101 6.61 1.61 7.25
N GLY A 102 7.73 1.16 6.68
CA GLY A 102 9.09 1.49 7.12
C GLY A 102 10.11 0.46 6.63
N SER A 103 11.31 0.50 7.18
CA SER A 103 12.42 -0.40 6.84
C SER A 103 12.53 -1.57 7.82
N ARG A 104 13.35 -2.57 7.46
CA ARG A 104 13.72 -3.68 8.36
C ARG A 104 14.39 -3.19 9.63
N SER A 105 15.17 -2.11 9.53
CA SER A 105 15.94 -1.56 10.66
C SER A 105 15.06 -0.85 11.67
N ASP A 106 13.87 -0.41 11.28
CA ASP A 106 12.88 0.15 12.20
C ASP A 106 12.34 -0.93 13.15
N GLY A 107 12.30 -2.20 12.71
CA GLY A 107 11.96 -3.35 13.53
C GLY A 107 10.63 -3.18 14.29
N ALA A 108 10.63 -3.50 15.58
CA ALA A 108 9.49 -3.24 16.47
C ALA A 108 9.49 -1.81 17.06
N GLY A 109 10.37 -0.92 16.58
CA GLY A 109 10.56 0.43 17.08
C GLY A 109 9.34 1.32 16.93
N ALA A 110 9.38 2.48 17.60
CA ALA A 110 8.28 3.43 17.68
C ALA A 110 8.21 4.41 16.50
N THR A 111 9.19 4.42 15.61
CA THR A 111 9.32 5.36 14.49
C THR A 111 9.58 4.64 13.20
N SER A 112 9.10 5.21 12.10
CA SER A 112 9.36 4.73 10.74
C SER A 112 10.42 5.57 10.05
N THR A 113 11.24 4.90 9.23
CA THR A 113 12.08 5.54 8.23
C THR A 113 11.24 6.11 7.08
N SER A 114 10.09 5.50 6.74
CA SER A 114 9.13 6.04 5.78
C SER A 114 8.53 7.34 6.31
N ARG A 115 8.14 8.24 5.41
CA ARG A 115 7.60 9.55 5.79
C ARG A 115 6.18 9.72 5.30
N LEU A 116 5.25 9.85 6.24
CA LEU A 116 3.89 10.27 5.95
C LEU A 116 3.90 11.72 5.44
N LEU A 117 3.33 11.94 4.26
CA LEU A 117 3.24 13.26 3.63
C LEU A 117 1.83 13.84 3.75
N ARG A 118 0.81 12.97 3.76
CA ARG A 118 -0.59 13.36 3.93
C ARG A 118 -1.38 12.23 4.57
N LEU A 119 -2.31 12.58 5.45
CA LEU A 119 -3.36 11.69 5.95
C LEU A 119 -4.69 12.43 6.00
N GLN A 120 -5.76 11.73 5.65
CA GLN A 120 -7.13 12.14 5.89
C GLN A 120 -7.96 10.91 6.25
N ALA A 121 -8.71 11.00 7.35
CA ALA A 121 -9.62 9.95 7.79
C ALA A 121 -10.97 10.56 8.13
N ARG A 122 -12.05 10.00 7.58
CA ARG A 122 -13.41 10.46 7.86
C ARG A 122 -14.41 9.32 7.67
N GLY A 123 -15.18 9.02 8.71
CA GLY A 123 -16.21 7.98 8.65
C GLY A 123 -15.60 6.63 8.30
N ASN A 124 -15.95 6.11 7.12
CA ASN A 124 -15.49 4.83 6.59
C ASN A 124 -14.36 4.97 5.54
N GLU A 125 -13.77 6.16 5.37
CA GLU A 125 -12.77 6.43 4.34
C GLU A 125 -11.45 6.94 4.92
N LEU A 126 -10.35 6.35 4.46
CA LEU A 126 -8.97 6.69 4.78
C LEU A 126 -8.24 7.04 3.48
N SER A 127 -7.42 8.09 3.49
CA SER A 127 -6.52 8.42 2.41
C SER A 127 -5.15 8.82 2.96
N THR A 128 -4.08 8.27 2.40
CA THR A 128 -2.71 8.59 2.78
C THR A 128 -1.82 8.82 1.57
N THR A 129 -0.76 9.60 1.74
CA THR A 129 0.38 9.64 0.82
C THR A 129 1.66 9.51 1.63
N THR A 130 2.53 8.58 1.25
CA THR A 130 3.74 8.22 1.99
C THR A 130 4.93 8.17 1.05
N ARG A 131 6.04 8.77 1.47
CA ARG A 131 7.35 8.59 0.85
C ARG A 131 8.02 7.36 1.48
N MET A 132 8.29 6.36 0.66
CA MET A 132 8.63 5.02 1.12
C MET A 132 10.11 4.92 1.52
N ALA A 133 10.42 4.21 2.60
CA ALA A 133 11.77 3.80 2.94
C ALA A 133 12.20 2.61 2.08
N PHE A 134 13.51 2.38 1.93
CA PHE A 134 13.99 1.10 1.45
C PHE A 134 13.95 0.06 2.58
N TRP A 135 13.49 -1.15 2.28
CA TRP A 135 13.47 -2.25 3.24
C TRP A 135 14.83 -2.53 3.85
N LEU A 136 15.87 -2.61 3.02
CA LEU A 136 17.26 -2.75 3.43
C LEU A 136 17.95 -1.38 3.47
N THR A 137 18.72 -1.12 4.53
CA THR A 137 19.61 0.05 4.55
C THR A 137 20.85 -0.20 3.69
N PRO A 138 21.55 0.83 3.21
CA PRO A 138 22.80 0.66 2.46
C PRO A 138 23.79 -0.25 3.22
N GLY A 139 24.39 -1.19 2.50
CA GLY A 139 25.32 -2.18 3.05
C GLY A 139 24.68 -3.44 3.67
N GLN A 140 23.36 -3.46 3.89
CA GLN A 140 22.65 -4.68 4.31
C GLN A 140 22.49 -5.67 3.15
N LYS A 141 22.08 -6.89 3.50
CA LYS A 141 21.84 -8.00 2.56
C LYS A 141 20.56 -8.76 2.90
N SER A 142 20.00 -9.40 1.87
CA SER A 142 18.94 -10.40 1.96
C SER A 142 19.37 -11.62 1.15
N ALA A 143 19.38 -12.81 1.77
CA ALA A 143 19.88 -14.05 1.17
C ALA A 143 21.23 -13.87 0.43
N ASP A 144 22.20 -13.25 1.11
CA ASP A 144 23.53 -12.88 0.61
C ASP A 144 23.58 -11.88 -0.56
N ARG A 145 22.44 -11.38 -1.02
CA ARG A 145 22.35 -10.35 -2.06
C ARG A 145 22.33 -8.96 -1.43
N PRO A 146 23.23 -8.05 -1.85
CA PRO A 146 23.33 -6.73 -1.26
C PRO A 146 22.17 -5.82 -1.66
N ALA A 147 21.83 -4.91 -0.76
CA ALA A 147 21.00 -3.76 -1.04
C ALA A 147 21.62 -2.93 -2.19
N LEU A 148 20.77 -2.40 -3.08
CA LEU A 148 21.16 -1.62 -4.26
C LEU A 148 20.96 -0.12 -4.08
N ASN A 149 20.25 0.28 -3.02
CA ASN A 149 20.03 1.66 -2.62
C ASN A 149 21.27 2.25 -1.93
N THR A 150 21.41 3.58 -2.04
CA THR A 150 22.48 4.37 -1.43
C THR A 150 22.01 5.25 -0.28
N SER A 151 20.69 5.36 -0.08
CA SER A 151 20.02 6.05 1.03
C SER A 151 19.04 5.10 1.75
N VAL A 152 18.58 5.48 2.94
CA VAL A 152 17.53 4.73 3.67
C VAL A 152 16.12 5.11 3.22
N LEU A 153 15.92 6.36 2.77
CA LEU A 153 14.65 6.87 2.27
C LEU A 153 14.70 6.94 0.74
N SER A 154 13.71 6.37 0.06
CA SER A 154 13.60 6.41 -1.41
C SER A 154 12.92 7.70 -1.88
N ASP A 155 12.94 8.00 -3.18
CA ASP A 155 12.08 9.04 -3.78
C ASP A 155 10.74 8.49 -4.29
N HIS A 156 10.49 7.18 -4.11
CA HIS A 156 9.23 6.54 -4.44
C HIS A 156 8.15 6.96 -3.44
N GLN A 157 6.94 7.15 -3.95
CA GLN A 157 5.78 7.46 -3.15
C GLN A 157 4.67 6.45 -3.39
N ILE A 158 3.82 6.29 -2.38
CA ILE A 158 2.56 5.61 -2.52
C ILE A 158 1.43 6.50 -2.01
N SER A 159 0.39 6.66 -2.82
CA SER A 159 -0.90 7.19 -2.38
C SER A 159 -1.89 6.04 -2.22
N LYS A 160 -2.64 6.04 -1.13
CA LYS A 160 -3.60 4.99 -0.78
C LYS A 160 -4.95 5.62 -0.48
N GLN A 161 -6.01 4.97 -0.95
CA GLN A 161 -7.40 5.24 -0.56
C GLN A 161 -8.05 3.93 -0.13
N VAL A 162 -8.66 3.93 1.04
CA VAL A 162 -9.38 2.78 1.59
C VAL A 162 -10.76 3.22 1.99
N ARG A 163 -11.78 2.51 1.49
CA ARG A 163 -13.17 2.68 1.93
C ARG A 163 -13.68 1.35 2.47
N ILE A 164 -14.27 1.38 3.67
CA ILE A 164 -15.02 0.25 4.22
C ILE A 164 -16.40 0.25 3.55
N GLY A 165 -16.71 -0.85 2.88
CA GLY A 165 -17.91 -1.05 2.07
C GLY A 165 -17.69 -0.70 0.58
N TYR A 166 -18.24 -1.52 -0.30
CA TYR A 166 -18.26 -1.30 -1.75
C TYR A 166 -19.61 -1.69 -2.35
N GLN A 167 -20.33 -0.72 -2.93
CA GLN A 167 -21.71 -0.90 -3.37
C GLN A 167 -22.57 -1.46 -2.20
N ASP A 168 -23.24 -2.59 -2.40
CA ASP A 168 -24.05 -3.26 -1.39
C ASP A 168 -23.25 -4.27 -0.53
N LEU A 169 -21.92 -4.36 -0.72
CA LEU A 169 -21.03 -5.25 0.03
C LEU A 169 -20.38 -4.49 1.19
N ASP A 170 -20.93 -4.62 2.39
CA ASP A 170 -20.47 -3.90 3.58
C ASP A 170 -19.21 -4.50 4.22
N GLN A 171 -18.94 -5.79 3.98
CA GLN A 171 -17.79 -6.56 4.44
C GLN A 171 -16.56 -6.51 3.52
N VAL A 172 -16.54 -5.57 2.56
CA VAL A 172 -15.48 -5.40 1.58
C VAL A 172 -14.78 -4.06 1.74
N LEU A 173 -13.45 -4.04 1.72
CA LEU A 173 -12.67 -2.82 1.52
C LEU A 173 -12.49 -2.57 0.03
N ASP A 174 -12.85 -1.38 -0.45
CA ASP A 174 -12.32 -0.84 -1.71
C ASP A 174 -10.96 -0.22 -1.42
N TYR A 175 -9.89 -0.93 -1.80
CA TYR A 175 -8.51 -0.57 -1.52
C TYR A 175 -7.81 -0.18 -2.82
N ARG A 176 -7.45 1.09 -2.95
CA ARG A 176 -6.81 1.65 -4.14
C ARG A 176 -5.46 2.21 -3.77
N VAL A 177 -4.45 1.88 -4.58
CA VAL A 177 -3.10 2.44 -4.42
C VAL A 177 -2.56 2.94 -5.74
N THR A 178 -1.76 3.98 -5.64
CA THR A 178 -0.97 4.53 -6.74
C THR A 178 0.47 4.63 -6.29
N PHE A 179 1.35 3.89 -6.94
CA PHE A 179 2.80 4.02 -6.77
C PHE A 179 3.34 5.05 -7.75
N THR A 180 4.18 5.96 -7.28
CA THR A 180 4.88 6.92 -8.12
C THR A 180 6.36 6.55 -8.20
N ILE A 181 6.80 6.12 -9.39
CA ILE A 181 8.22 5.91 -9.69
C ILE A 181 8.87 7.27 -9.97
N PRO A 182 9.97 7.63 -9.29
CA PRO A 182 10.64 8.91 -9.49
C PRO A 182 11.31 8.98 -10.87
N LYS A 183 11.42 10.20 -11.39
CA LYS A 183 12.18 10.46 -12.62
C LYS A 183 13.68 10.24 -12.37
N GLY A 184 14.39 9.74 -13.38
CA GLY A 184 15.84 9.58 -13.35
C GLY A 184 16.32 8.21 -12.84
N GLU A 185 15.43 7.40 -12.27
CA GLU A 185 15.71 5.99 -12.04
C GLU A 185 15.47 5.17 -13.32
N ARG A 186 16.31 4.15 -13.55
CA ARG A 186 16.15 3.20 -14.66
C ARG A 186 15.89 1.81 -14.12
N HIS A 187 14.79 1.21 -14.57
CA HIS A 187 14.41 -0.16 -14.28
C HIS A 187 13.92 -0.83 -15.56
N ASN A 188 14.15 -2.12 -15.74
CA ASN A 188 13.53 -2.89 -16.83
C ASN A 188 12.42 -3.80 -16.29
N TYR A 189 12.36 -3.96 -14.96
CA TYR A 189 11.36 -4.75 -14.27
C TYR A 189 10.98 -4.09 -12.94
N ALA A 190 9.66 -3.94 -12.76
CA ALA A 190 9.03 -3.49 -11.53
C ALA A 190 8.05 -4.56 -11.05
N GLN A 191 8.13 -4.88 -9.76
CA GLN A 191 7.17 -5.72 -9.08
C GLN A 191 6.50 -4.90 -7.98
N PHE A 192 5.18 -4.76 -8.04
CA PHE A 192 4.38 -4.06 -7.05
C PHE A 192 3.65 -5.09 -6.21
N GLU A 193 4.06 -5.27 -4.96
CA GLU A 193 3.22 -5.89 -3.94
C GLU A 193 2.17 -4.85 -3.55
N ALA A 194 1.16 -4.71 -4.41
CA ALA A 194 0.17 -3.64 -4.33
C ALA A 194 -0.61 -3.69 -3.02
N LEU A 195 -0.83 -4.90 -2.50
CA LEU A 195 -1.31 -5.08 -1.14
C LEU A 195 -0.83 -6.41 -0.57
N THR A 196 -0.45 -6.39 0.70
CA THR A 196 -0.25 -7.58 1.50
C THR A 196 -0.89 -7.44 2.87
N GLY A 197 -1.43 -8.54 3.39
CA GLY A 197 -1.93 -8.65 4.77
C GLY A 197 -1.19 -9.75 5.53
N TYR A 198 -0.61 -9.39 6.67
CA TYR A 198 0.01 -10.31 7.62
C TYR A 198 -0.96 -10.59 8.77
N MET A 199 -1.43 -11.82 8.88
CA MET A 199 -2.39 -12.25 9.90
C MET A 199 -1.72 -13.10 10.99
N PRO A 200 -2.25 -13.10 12.22
CA PRO A 200 -1.85 -14.06 13.26
C PRO A 200 -1.87 -15.51 12.75
N ALA A 201 -0.98 -16.36 13.27
CA ALA A 201 -0.87 -17.77 12.87
C ALA A 201 -2.17 -18.59 12.97
N GLU A 202 -3.15 -18.12 13.75
CA GLU A 202 -4.47 -18.72 13.91
C GLU A 202 -5.29 -18.73 12.60
N PHE A 203 -4.98 -17.86 11.63
CA PHE A 203 -5.54 -17.88 10.27
C PHE A 203 -4.88 -19.00 9.44
N GLU A 204 -4.92 -20.22 9.97
CA GLU A 204 -4.08 -21.33 9.54
C GLU A 204 -4.58 -22.10 8.31
N GLN A 205 -5.79 -21.83 7.83
CA GLN A 205 -6.39 -22.51 6.68
C GLN A 205 -6.25 -21.66 5.41
N PHE A 206 -5.65 -22.24 4.37
CA PHE A 206 -5.28 -21.55 3.14
C PHE A 206 -6.16 -22.03 2.00
N TRP A 207 -6.81 -21.10 1.30
CA TRP A 207 -7.76 -21.41 0.24
C TRP A 207 -7.45 -20.60 -1.01
N LYS A 208 -7.68 -21.21 -2.17
CA LYS A 208 -7.94 -20.50 -3.42
C LYS A 208 -9.41 -20.59 -3.78
N LEU A 209 -9.97 -19.50 -4.30
CA LEU A 209 -11.33 -19.47 -4.82
C LEU A 209 -11.30 -19.65 -6.34
N ASN A 210 -11.83 -20.77 -6.82
CA ASN A 210 -11.98 -21.00 -8.25
C ASN A 210 -13.10 -20.12 -8.81
N PRO A 211 -12.81 -19.16 -9.71
CA PRO A 211 -13.82 -18.23 -10.19
C PRO A 211 -14.82 -18.86 -11.17
N GLN A 212 -14.51 -20.01 -11.78
CA GLN A 212 -15.42 -20.71 -12.70
C GLN A 212 -16.46 -21.56 -11.95
N THR A 213 -16.03 -22.28 -10.92
CA THR A 213 -16.92 -23.17 -10.15
C THR A 213 -17.50 -22.52 -8.90
N GLY A 214 -16.90 -21.42 -8.46
CA GLY A 214 -17.23 -20.79 -7.18
C GLY A 214 -16.84 -21.62 -5.96
N MET A 215 -15.99 -22.64 -6.12
CA MET A 215 -15.57 -23.52 -5.04
C MET A 215 -14.25 -23.07 -4.41
N LEU A 216 -14.15 -23.24 -3.09
CA LEU A 216 -12.88 -23.14 -2.38
C LEU A 216 -12.10 -24.45 -2.55
N GLN A 217 -10.82 -24.33 -2.83
CA GLN A 217 -9.88 -25.44 -2.88
C GLN A 217 -8.75 -25.16 -1.89
N PRO A 218 -8.34 -26.15 -1.08
CA PRO A 218 -7.18 -26.00 -0.21
C PRO A 218 -5.93 -25.61 -1.00
N LEU A 219 -5.10 -24.78 -0.39
CA LEU A 219 -3.73 -24.50 -0.81
C LEU A 219 -2.75 -25.06 0.23
N ASP A 220 -1.53 -25.35 -0.20
CA ASP A 220 -0.40 -25.40 0.72
C ASP A 220 -0.15 -24.02 1.36
N ASP A 221 0.68 -23.97 2.40
CA ASP A 221 0.99 -22.74 3.12
C ASP A 221 2.16 -21.94 2.53
N GLY A 222 2.60 -22.30 1.32
CA GLY A 222 3.63 -21.62 0.56
C GLY A 222 5.07 -21.92 1.01
N PRO A 223 6.05 -21.08 0.60
CA PRO A 223 5.89 -19.82 -0.13
C PRO A 223 5.50 -20.00 -1.61
N GLY A 224 5.01 -18.92 -2.24
CA GLY A 224 4.82 -18.82 -3.70
C GLY A 224 3.50 -18.18 -4.11
N GLU A 225 3.28 -18.08 -5.42
CA GLU A 225 2.14 -17.40 -6.03
C GLU A 225 1.34 -18.31 -6.96
N GLN A 226 0.09 -17.94 -7.17
CA GLN A 226 -0.84 -18.54 -8.12
C GLN A 226 -1.83 -17.48 -8.63
N LYS A 227 -2.70 -17.86 -9.58
CA LYS A 227 -3.53 -16.93 -10.37
C LYS A 227 -4.91 -16.56 -9.80
N ASP A 228 -5.46 -17.41 -8.92
CA ASP A 228 -6.81 -17.29 -8.38
C ASP A 228 -6.79 -16.52 -7.04
N PRO A 229 -7.88 -15.88 -6.60
CA PRO A 229 -7.92 -15.21 -5.30
C PRO A 229 -7.61 -16.12 -4.10
N VAL A 230 -6.87 -15.57 -3.13
CA VAL A 230 -6.45 -16.26 -1.90
C VAL A 230 -7.31 -15.80 -0.73
N ILE A 231 -7.70 -16.74 0.11
CA ILE A 231 -8.40 -16.52 1.39
C ILE A 231 -7.66 -17.27 2.48
N LEU A 232 -7.32 -16.59 3.57
CA LEU A 232 -6.84 -17.25 4.79
C LEU A 232 -7.93 -17.18 5.86
N SER A 233 -8.14 -18.27 6.59
CA SER A 233 -9.18 -18.35 7.63
C SER A 233 -8.71 -19.07 8.89
N THR A 234 -9.39 -18.82 10.01
CA THR A 234 -9.32 -19.69 11.18
C THR A 234 -9.83 -21.09 10.86
N LYS A 235 -9.45 -22.06 11.70
CA LYS A 235 -9.81 -23.47 11.54
C LYS A 235 -11.32 -23.71 11.45
N ASP A 236 -12.08 -23.01 12.27
CA ASP A 236 -13.54 -23.05 12.31
C ASP A 236 -14.21 -22.21 11.20
N GLY A 237 -13.42 -21.39 10.47
CA GLY A 237 -13.92 -20.49 9.45
C GLY A 237 -14.69 -19.28 10.00
N ALA A 238 -14.66 -19.04 11.31
CA ALA A 238 -15.35 -17.91 11.93
C ALA A 238 -14.74 -16.55 11.56
N TYR A 239 -13.44 -16.54 11.21
CA TYR A 239 -12.73 -15.35 10.75
C TYR A 239 -11.92 -15.68 9.52
N ALA A 240 -12.07 -14.87 8.48
CA ALA A 240 -11.37 -15.00 7.22
C ALA A 240 -11.10 -13.63 6.60
N MET A 241 -9.97 -13.52 5.89
CA MET A 241 -9.66 -12.38 5.06
C MET A 241 -9.16 -12.86 3.70
N GLY A 242 -9.74 -12.32 2.64
CA GLY A 242 -9.39 -12.66 1.26
C GLY A 242 -9.18 -11.43 0.40
N VAL A 243 -8.42 -11.60 -0.67
CA VAL A 243 -8.10 -10.51 -1.61
C VAL A 243 -8.47 -10.88 -3.04
N PHE A 244 -9.01 -9.92 -3.76
CA PHE A 244 -9.28 -10.00 -5.20
C PHE A 244 -8.92 -8.67 -5.86
N SER A 245 -8.34 -8.73 -7.05
CA SER A 245 -8.23 -7.56 -7.92
C SER A 245 -8.91 -7.85 -9.26
N PRO A 246 -9.67 -6.88 -9.81
CA PRO A 246 -10.19 -7.01 -11.16
C PRO A 246 -9.10 -7.03 -12.23
N ASP A 247 -7.88 -6.56 -11.93
CA ASP A 247 -6.79 -6.49 -12.90
C ASP A 247 -5.86 -7.70 -12.84
N GLN A 248 -6.21 -8.72 -12.04
CA GLN A 248 -5.51 -9.98 -11.96
C GLN A 248 -6.26 -11.13 -12.68
N PRO A 249 -5.52 -12.11 -13.24
CA PRO A 249 -4.06 -12.10 -13.37
C PRO A 249 -3.58 -11.05 -14.40
N SER A 250 -2.45 -10.40 -14.14
CA SER A 250 -1.90 -9.37 -15.03
C SER A 250 -1.29 -9.95 -16.30
N PRO A 251 -1.34 -9.25 -17.46
CA PRO A 251 -0.76 -9.73 -18.71
C PRO A 251 0.73 -10.11 -18.60
N GLY A 252 1.10 -11.28 -19.15
CA GLY A 252 2.44 -11.86 -19.06
C GLY A 252 2.73 -12.58 -17.74
N PHE A 253 1.78 -12.59 -16.79
CA PHE A 253 1.88 -13.25 -15.48
C PHE A 253 0.59 -14.04 -15.16
N GLU A 254 0.01 -14.70 -16.16
CA GLU A 254 -1.31 -15.37 -16.09
C GLU A 254 -1.41 -16.50 -15.06
N GLN A 255 -0.27 -16.99 -14.55
CA GLN A 255 -0.17 -18.05 -13.56
C GLN A 255 0.23 -17.56 -12.15
N ALA A 256 0.36 -16.25 -11.95
CA ALA A 256 0.83 -15.63 -10.71
C ALA A 256 -0.03 -14.41 -10.35
N GLY A 257 0.30 -13.76 -9.23
CA GLY A 257 -0.37 -12.52 -8.79
C GLY A 257 -0.98 -12.61 -7.40
N TYR A 258 -1.32 -13.80 -6.90
CA TYR A 258 -1.76 -14.00 -5.52
C TYR A 258 -0.85 -14.97 -4.79
N GLY A 259 -0.18 -14.51 -3.75
CA GLY A 259 0.73 -15.33 -2.96
C GLY A 259 0.21 -15.70 -1.59
N ARG A 260 0.84 -16.72 -1.03
CA ARG A 260 0.57 -17.25 0.31
C ARG A 260 1.87 -17.70 0.97
N PHE A 261 1.99 -17.45 2.27
CA PHE A 261 3.20 -17.73 3.04
C PHE A 261 2.85 -18.02 4.51
N ARG A 262 3.57 -18.97 5.12
CA ARG A 262 3.64 -19.15 6.56
C ARG A 262 5.05 -18.88 7.05
N PHE A 263 5.16 -18.16 8.17
CA PHE A 263 6.42 -17.89 8.84
C PHE A 263 6.37 -18.48 10.26
N PRO A 264 6.73 -19.76 10.44
CA PRO A 264 6.56 -20.46 11.72
C PRO A 264 7.25 -19.76 12.90
N ALA A 265 8.49 -19.29 12.70
CA ALA A 265 9.26 -18.62 13.75
C ALA A 265 8.61 -17.30 14.22
N ALA A 266 8.00 -16.56 13.30
CA ALA A 266 7.34 -15.29 13.58
C ALA A 266 5.86 -15.45 13.99
N LYS A 267 5.30 -16.67 13.90
CA LYS A 267 3.89 -16.98 14.20
C LYS A 267 2.91 -16.11 13.42
N VAL A 268 3.20 -15.92 12.13
CA VAL A 268 2.42 -15.09 11.22
C VAL A 268 2.21 -15.81 9.89
N VAL A 269 1.08 -15.54 9.24
CA VAL A 269 0.76 -15.95 7.88
C VAL A 269 0.53 -14.72 7.01
N LYS A 270 0.74 -14.84 5.70
CA LYS A 270 0.66 -13.72 4.76
C LYS A 270 -0.05 -14.15 3.49
N TRP A 271 -0.91 -13.30 2.97
CA TRP A 271 -1.21 -13.26 1.53
C TRP A 271 -0.72 -11.95 0.92
N ASN A 272 -0.49 -11.96 -0.39
CA ASN A 272 -0.23 -10.74 -1.16
C ASN A 272 -0.96 -10.73 -2.51
N CYS A 273 -1.14 -9.55 -3.08
CA CYS A 273 -1.59 -9.32 -4.45
C CYS A 273 -0.51 -8.52 -5.19
N VAL A 274 0.08 -9.12 -6.23
CA VAL A 274 1.34 -8.67 -6.85
C VAL A 274 1.18 -8.42 -8.35
N PHE A 275 1.52 -7.21 -8.78
CA PHE A 275 1.52 -6.79 -10.17
C PHE A 275 2.95 -6.64 -10.67
N ARG A 276 3.15 -6.84 -11.98
CA ARG A 276 4.48 -6.80 -12.58
C ARG A 276 4.44 -6.05 -13.89
N VAL A 277 5.45 -5.22 -14.09
CA VAL A 277 5.69 -4.50 -15.33
C VAL A 277 7.10 -4.83 -15.79
N ARG A 278 7.21 -5.31 -17.03
CA ARG A 278 8.50 -5.58 -17.67
C ARG A 278 8.55 -4.83 -18.98
N ASN A 279 9.58 -4.02 -19.16
CA ASN A 279 9.86 -3.36 -20.42
C ASN A 279 11.38 -3.36 -20.67
N PRO A 280 11.88 -4.05 -21.72
CA PRO A 280 13.30 -4.03 -22.08
C PRO A 280 13.87 -2.64 -22.36
N GLU A 281 13.05 -1.70 -22.81
CA GLU A 281 13.45 -0.31 -23.09
C GLU A 281 13.49 0.55 -21.82
N GLY A 282 12.80 0.09 -20.76
CA GLY A 282 12.69 0.77 -19.49
C GLY A 282 11.25 0.88 -19.01
N VAL A 283 11.03 0.61 -17.73
CA VAL A 283 9.78 0.94 -17.02
C VAL A 283 9.74 2.45 -16.87
N ALA A 284 8.64 3.07 -17.30
CA ALA A 284 8.49 4.53 -17.26
C ALA A 284 8.43 5.05 -15.82
N ALA A 285 8.94 6.25 -15.60
CA ALA A 285 8.65 7.00 -14.38
C ALA A 285 7.19 7.48 -14.40
N GLY A 286 6.61 7.72 -13.21
CA GLY A 286 5.22 8.16 -13.05
C GLY A 286 4.36 7.17 -12.28
N ASP A 287 3.06 7.29 -12.48
CA ASP A 287 2.04 6.68 -11.63
C ASP A 287 1.58 5.31 -12.15
N TYR A 288 1.53 4.34 -11.23
CA TYR A 288 1.05 2.98 -11.44
C TYR A 288 -0.06 2.70 -10.42
N SER A 289 -1.30 2.61 -10.90
CA SER A 289 -2.48 2.48 -10.03
C SER A 289 -3.07 1.08 -10.07
N PHE A 290 -3.47 0.59 -8.90
CA PHE A 290 -4.05 -0.74 -8.71
C PHE A 290 -5.26 -0.66 -7.78
N GLN A 291 -6.31 -1.41 -8.10
CA GLN A 291 -7.45 -1.62 -7.23
C GLN A 291 -7.47 -3.06 -6.73
N MET A 292 -7.65 -3.21 -5.43
CA MET A 292 -7.89 -4.48 -4.76
C MET A 292 -9.15 -4.35 -3.92
N PHE A 293 -9.84 -5.46 -3.78
CA PHE A 293 -10.92 -5.66 -2.84
C PHE A 293 -10.45 -6.63 -1.76
N VAL A 294 -10.65 -6.25 -0.50
CA VAL A 294 -10.36 -7.12 0.64
C VAL A 294 -11.67 -7.46 1.33
N ALA A 295 -12.08 -8.73 1.28
CA ALA A 295 -13.28 -9.19 1.97
C ALA A 295 -12.91 -9.72 3.35
N ILE A 296 -13.67 -9.34 4.38
CA ILE A 296 -13.46 -9.67 5.79
C ILE A 296 -14.77 -10.20 6.39
N GLY A 297 -14.74 -11.33 7.08
CA GLY A 297 -15.93 -11.91 7.69
C GLY A 297 -15.71 -13.36 8.09
N THR A 298 -16.77 -14.18 8.05
CA THR A 298 -16.60 -15.64 8.06
C THR A 298 -16.03 -16.11 6.71
N ARG A 299 -15.52 -17.34 6.64
CA ARG A 299 -15.02 -17.93 5.37
C ARG A 299 -16.08 -17.92 4.27
N ASP A 300 -17.35 -18.13 4.64
CA ASP A 300 -18.44 -18.13 3.68
C ASP A 300 -18.80 -16.71 3.22
N ASP A 301 -18.79 -15.72 4.12
CA ASP A 301 -18.97 -14.31 3.75
C ASP A 301 -17.91 -13.88 2.73
N VAL A 302 -16.64 -14.10 3.06
CA VAL A 302 -15.51 -13.74 2.19
C VAL A 302 -15.64 -14.41 0.82
N LYS A 303 -15.99 -15.71 0.79
CA LYS A 303 -16.22 -16.42 -0.46
C LYS A 303 -17.32 -15.76 -1.31
N GLN A 304 -18.47 -15.43 -0.71
CA GLN A 304 -19.60 -14.85 -1.45
C GLN A 304 -19.29 -13.44 -1.95
N ASP A 305 -18.62 -12.62 -1.13
CA ASP A 305 -18.24 -11.26 -1.51
C ASP A 305 -17.27 -11.27 -2.69
N LEU A 306 -16.23 -12.11 -2.63
CA LEU A 306 -15.27 -12.24 -3.73
C LEU A 306 -15.95 -12.76 -5.02
N LEU A 307 -16.87 -13.72 -4.93
CA LEU A 307 -17.64 -14.18 -6.10
C LEU A 307 -18.53 -13.09 -6.69
N THR A 308 -19.13 -12.26 -5.84
CA THR A 308 -19.97 -11.13 -6.28
C THR A 308 -19.12 -10.10 -7.02
N LEU A 309 -17.95 -9.74 -6.48
CA LEU A 309 -17.00 -8.83 -7.13
C LEU A 309 -16.51 -9.35 -8.49
N MET A 310 -16.24 -10.66 -8.60
CA MET A 310 -15.87 -11.29 -9.87
C MET A 310 -16.98 -11.18 -10.92
N LYS A 311 -18.24 -11.39 -10.54
CA LYS A 311 -19.40 -11.24 -11.43
C LYS A 311 -19.59 -9.77 -11.87
N LEU A 312 -19.39 -8.82 -10.95
CA LEU A 312 -19.44 -7.39 -11.25
C LEU A 312 -18.38 -7.00 -12.29
N LYS A 313 -17.14 -7.49 -12.15
CA LYS A 313 -16.09 -7.32 -13.16
C LYS A 313 -16.54 -7.80 -14.54
N GLN A 314 -17.04 -9.03 -14.64
CA GLN A 314 -17.49 -9.61 -15.91
C GLN A 314 -18.62 -8.79 -16.55
N SER A 315 -19.57 -8.34 -15.74
CA SER A 315 -20.69 -7.50 -16.19
C SER A 315 -20.23 -6.14 -16.73
N ASN A 316 -19.27 -5.51 -16.07
CA ASN A 316 -18.71 -4.23 -16.51
C ASN A 316 -17.92 -4.37 -17.82
N GLN A 317 -17.16 -5.46 -17.99
CA GLN A 317 -16.42 -5.74 -19.23
C GLN A 317 -17.35 -5.98 -20.44
N LEU A 318 -18.52 -6.58 -20.21
CA LEU A 318 -19.54 -6.76 -21.26
C LEU A 318 -20.20 -5.44 -21.67
N ARG A 319 -20.37 -4.49 -20.74
CA ARG A 319 -20.96 -3.17 -21.02
C ARG A 319 -20.00 -2.20 -21.72
N SER A 320 -18.69 -2.40 -21.59
CA SER A 320 -17.66 -1.58 -22.22
C SER A 320 -17.28 -2.04 -23.64
N ARG A 321 -17.93 -3.08 -24.17
CA ARG A 321 -17.77 -3.60 -25.53
C ARG A 321 -18.98 -3.24 -26.37
#